data_AF-A0A972FAC5-F1
#
_entry.id   AF-A0A972FAC5-F1
#
_cell.length_a   1.000
_cell.length_b   1.000
_cell.length_c   1.000
_cell.angle_alpha   90.00
_cell.angle_beta   90.00
_cell.angle_gamma   90.00
#
_symmetry.space_group_name_H-M   'P 1'
#
loop_
_entity.id
_entity.type
_entity.pdbx_description
1 polymer ?
#
loop_
_entity_poly.entity_id
_entity_poly.type
_entity_poly.pdbx_seq_one_letter_code
_entity_poly.pdbx_strand_id
1 'polypeptide(L)'
;DLTDVGVGVVALNGAESRIGLIHKLIGQFKYQQMTQRQESVEALASRFGVSLPDDLMMTTDELRKLADSAGVEIGGHTRNHPILTRLEDGAAREEILAGKHDLEARLERPVRLFAYPNGRPGKDYDARHAAMARECGFELAVSTAPAAARVGADPFQLPRFTPWDRTPGRFGLRLLRTLMT
;
A
#
# COMPACT_ATOMS: atom_id res chain seq x y z
N ASP A 1 14.08 23.95 -9.77
CA ASP A 1 12.84 24.72 -9.64
C ASP A 1 11.68 23.79 -9.98
N LEU A 2 10.66 23.74 -9.14
CA LEU A 2 9.47 22.87 -9.26
C LEU A 2 8.17 23.65 -9.01
N THR A 3 8.18 24.94 -9.33
CA THR A 3 7.03 25.83 -9.13
C THR A 3 5.81 25.38 -9.94
N ASP A 4 6.02 24.87 -11.15
CA ASP A 4 5.00 24.35 -12.07
C ASP A 4 4.23 23.14 -11.52
N VAL A 5 4.86 22.35 -10.64
CA VAL A 5 4.22 21.20 -9.95
C VAL A 5 3.83 21.54 -8.51
N GLY A 6 3.76 22.83 -8.16
CA GLY A 6 3.29 23.29 -6.86
C GLY A 6 4.25 23.06 -5.68
N VAL A 7 5.53 22.79 -5.95
CA VAL A 7 6.56 22.52 -4.92
C VAL A 7 7.46 23.73 -4.67
N GLY A 8 7.62 24.60 -5.67
CA GLY A 8 8.47 25.80 -5.61
C GLY A 8 9.96 25.51 -5.82
N VAL A 9 10.80 26.47 -5.46
CA VAL A 9 12.26 26.32 -5.52
C VAL A 9 12.76 25.70 -4.22
N VAL A 10 13.51 24.60 -4.32
CA VAL A 10 14.08 23.89 -3.18
C VAL A 10 15.59 23.73 -3.38
N ALA A 11 16.38 24.22 -2.43
CA ALA A 11 17.83 23.98 -2.39
C ALA A 11 18.11 22.59 -1.79
N LEU A 12 18.98 21.81 -2.44
CA LEU A 12 19.30 20.43 -2.06
C LEU A 12 20.68 20.32 -1.42
N ASN A 13 20.80 20.77 -0.17
CA ASN A 13 22.07 20.92 0.55
C ASN A 13 22.43 19.72 1.45
N GLY A 14 21.62 18.65 1.43
CA GLY A 14 21.85 17.47 2.27
C GLY A 14 20.65 16.54 2.35
N ALA A 15 20.78 15.45 3.11
CA ALA A 15 19.76 14.42 3.26
C ALA A 15 18.41 15.00 3.73
N GLU A 16 18.41 15.92 4.69
CA GLU A 16 17.19 16.55 5.21
C GLU A 16 16.40 17.27 4.11
N SER A 17 17.06 18.14 3.34
CA SER A 17 16.42 18.87 2.23
C SER A 17 15.88 17.93 1.13
N ARG A 18 16.57 16.81 0.88
CA ARG A 18 16.14 15.79 -0.08
C ARG A 18 14.91 15.03 0.42
N ILE A 19 14.92 14.61 1.69
CA ILE A 19 13.76 13.96 2.34
C ILE A 19 12.57 14.92 2.35
N GLY A 20 12.79 16.20 2.66
CA GLY A 20 11.77 17.24 2.59
C GLY A 20 11.15 17.37 1.21
N LEU A 21 11.97 17.38 0.16
CA LEU A 21 11.49 17.41 -1.23
C LEU A 21 10.68 16.14 -1.59
N ILE A 22 11.17 14.96 -1.21
CA ILE A 22 10.47 13.67 -1.42
C ILE A 22 9.06 13.73 -0.84
N HIS A 23 8.90 14.20 0.41
CA HIS A 23 7.58 14.31 1.03
C HIS A 23 6.65 15.27 0.28
N LYS A 24 7.17 16.41 -0.21
CA LYS A 24 6.37 17.35 -1.02
C LYS A 24 5.91 16.71 -2.33
N LEU A 25 6.82 16.06 -3.05
CA LEU A 25 6.50 15.38 -4.32
C LEU A 25 5.51 14.23 -4.13
N ILE A 26 5.71 13.39 -3.12
CA ILE A 26 4.75 12.34 -2.75
C ILE A 26 3.38 12.97 -2.47
N GLY A 27 3.33 14.06 -1.71
CA GLY A 27 2.07 14.78 -1.43
C GLY A 27 1.33 15.21 -2.69
N GLN A 28 2.05 15.72 -3.70
CA GLN A 28 1.47 16.17 -4.97
C GLN A 28 0.98 15.01 -5.84
N PHE A 29 1.76 13.95 -5.98
CA PHE A 29 1.49 12.90 -6.97
C PHE A 29 0.70 11.70 -6.42
N LYS A 30 0.75 11.45 -5.10
CA LYS A 30 0.11 10.29 -4.45
C LYS A 30 -1.38 10.14 -4.76
N TYR A 31 -2.04 11.26 -5.03
CA TYR A 31 -3.47 11.33 -5.23
C TYR A 31 -3.89 11.59 -6.68
N GLN A 32 -2.96 11.60 -7.63
CA GLN A 32 -3.30 11.59 -9.06
C GLN A 32 -3.78 10.20 -9.50
N GLN A 33 -4.50 10.14 -10.61
CA GLN A 33 -4.79 8.88 -11.31
C GLN A 33 -3.48 8.23 -11.76
N MET A 34 -3.47 6.89 -11.92
CA MET A 34 -2.24 6.14 -12.18
C MET A 34 -1.48 6.63 -13.42
N THR A 35 -2.16 6.79 -14.56
CA THR A 35 -1.55 7.27 -15.80
C THR A 35 -0.96 8.66 -15.63
N GLN A 36 -1.72 9.59 -15.05
CA GLN A 36 -1.26 10.95 -14.79
C GLN A 36 -0.07 11.00 -13.82
N ARG A 37 -0.07 10.12 -12.80
CA ARG A 37 1.04 9.98 -11.86
C ARG A 37 2.30 9.52 -12.58
N GLN A 38 2.18 8.52 -13.44
CA GLN A 38 3.30 7.98 -14.21
C GLN A 38 3.88 9.06 -15.14
N GLU A 39 3.03 9.74 -15.91
CA GLU A 39 3.42 10.85 -16.79
C GLU A 39 4.12 11.98 -16.00
N SER A 40 3.59 12.34 -14.83
CA SER A 40 4.17 13.39 -13.98
C SER A 40 5.56 12.99 -13.46
N VAL A 41 5.74 11.73 -13.08
CA VAL A 41 7.02 11.18 -12.60
C VAL A 41 8.04 11.09 -13.73
N GLU A 42 7.64 10.62 -14.91
CA GLU A 42 8.49 10.53 -16.09
C GLU A 42 8.92 11.90 -16.60
N ALA A 43 8.00 12.87 -16.67
CA ALA A 43 8.31 14.24 -17.03
C ALA A 43 9.33 14.87 -16.07
N LEU A 44 9.17 14.60 -14.77
CA LEU A 44 10.12 15.05 -13.76
C LEU A 44 11.50 14.41 -13.92
N ALA A 45 11.53 13.08 -14.12
CA ALA A 45 12.76 12.33 -14.32
C ALA A 45 13.51 12.82 -15.57
N SER A 46 12.79 12.99 -16.69
CA SER A 46 13.31 13.53 -17.95
C SER A 46 13.88 14.94 -17.77
N ARG A 47 13.15 15.82 -17.09
CA ARG A 47 13.56 17.21 -16.84
C ARG A 47 14.91 17.32 -16.12
N PHE A 48 15.21 16.39 -15.22
CA PHE A 48 16.48 16.37 -14.49
C PHE A 48 17.48 15.34 -15.01
N GLY A 49 17.20 14.68 -16.13
CA GLY A 49 18.09 13.68 -16.73
C GLY A 49 18.34 12.48 -15.81
N VAL A 50 17.34 12.07 -15.04
CA VAL A 50 17.44 10.95 -14.09
C VAL A 50 16.79 9.71 -14.70
N SER A 51 17.51 8.59 -14.69
CA SER A 51 16.92 7.27 -14.93
C SER A 51 16.30 6.75 -13.64
N LEU A 52 15.03 6.33 -13.71
CA LEU A 52 14.34 5.73 -12.57
C LEU A 52 14.79 4.26 -12.41
N PRO A 53 14.91 3.77 -11.17
CA PRO A 53 15.17 2.36 -10.93
C PRO A 53 13.98 1.49 -11.36
N ASP A 54 14.26 0.32 -11.91
CA ASP A 54 13.29 -0.70 -12.34
C ASP A 54 13.31 -1.96 -11.45
N ASP A 55 14.14 -1.96 -10.41
CA ASP A 55 14.48 -3.09 -9.53
C ASP A 55 14.04 -2.90 -8.07
N LEU A 56 13.07 -2.01 -7.81
CA LEU A 56 12.62 -1.69 -6.45
C LEU A 56 11.70 -2.74 -5.81
N MET A 57 11.16 -3.67 -6.60
CA MET A 57 10.23 -4.70 -6.16
C MET A 57 10.90 -6.07 -6.14
N MET A 58 10.41 -6.98 -5.30
CA MET A 58 10.88 -8.37 -5.30
C MET A 58 10.68 -8.99 -6.68
N THR A 59 11.68 -9.71 -7.14
CA THR A 59 11.59 -10.59 -8.30
C THR A 59 10.64 -11.76 -8.01
N THR A 60 10.18 -12.44 -9.06
CA THR A 60 9.33 -13.63 -8.89
C THR A 60 10.06 -14.76 -8.13
N ASP A 61 11.37 -14.89 -8.33
CA ASP A 61 12.17 -15.90 -7.61
C ASP A 61 12.33 -15.57 -6.13
N GLU A 62 12.52 -14.31 -5.78
CA GLU A 62 12.55 -13.87 -4.37
C GLU A 62 11.18 -14.04 -3.71
N LEU A 63 10.11 -13.71 -4.42
CA LEU A 63 8.74 -13.92 -3.96
C LEU A 63 8.47 -15.40 -3.64
N ARG A 64 8.87 -16.32 -4.53
CA ARG A 64 8.73 -17.77 -4.32
C ARG A 64 9.54 -18.26 -3.12
N LYS A 65 10.82 -17.88 -3.02
CA LYS A 65 11.67 -18.21 -1.87
C LYS A 65 11.06 -17.73 -0.54
N LEU A 66 10.47 -16.54 -0.55
CA LEU A 66 9.80 -15.99 0.61
C LEU A 66 8.53 -16.79 0.95
N ALA A 67 7.73 -17.16 -0.05
CA ALA A 67 6.53 -17.97 0.13
C ALA A 67 6.80 -19.40 0.63
N ASP A 68 8.00 -19.93 0.41
CA ASP A 68 8.42 -21.25 0.92
C ASP A 68 9.06 -21.18 2.31
N SER A 69 9.27 -19.98 2.84
CA SER A 69 9.85 -19.78 4.17
C SER A 69 8.81 -20.04 5.28
N ALA A 70 9.23 -20.74 6.33
CA ALA A 70 8.38 -21.01 7.47
C ALA A 70 7.91 -19.70 8.15
N GLY A 71 6.61 -19.58 8.39
CA GLY A 71 6.02 -18.42 9.08
C GLY A 71 5.74 -17.20 8.21
N VAL A 72 5.87 -17.32 6.88
CA VAL A 72 5.53 -16.24 5.94
C VAL A 72 4.28 -16.61 5.14
N GLU A 73 3.34 -15.68 5.02
CA GLU A 73 2.17 -15.79 4.15
C GLU A 73 2.20 -14.61 3.17
N ILE A 74 1.97 -14.90 1.88
CA ILE A 74 1.82 -13.88 0.85
C ILE A 74 0.34 -13.57 0.65
N GLY A 75 -0.03 -12.30 0.87
CA GLY A 75 -1.39 -11.80 0.66
C GLY A 75 -1.49 -10.84 -0.53
N GLY A 76 -2.69 -10.68 -1.06
CA GLY A 76 -3.00 -9.73 -2.12
C GLY A 76 -3.02 -8.29 -1.60
N HIS A 77 -2.65 -7.33 -2.47
CA HIS A 77 -2.62 -5.91 -2.12
C HIS A 77 -3.06 -5.00 -3.28
N THR A 78 -4.04 -5.47 -4.07
CA THR A 78 -4.39 -4.97 -5.42
C THR A 78 -3.25 -5.14 -6.43
N ARG A 79 -3.51 -4.85 -7.70
CA ARG A 79 -2.50 -4.95 -8.76
C ARG A 79 -1.60 -3.73 -8.79
N ASN A 80 -2.17 -2.53 -8.75
CA ASN A 80 -1.46 -1.27 -8.99
C ASN A 80 -1.46 -0.32 -7.78
N HIS A 81 -1.91 -0.80 -6.60
CA HIS A 81 -1.99 -0.02 -5.37
C HIS A 81 -2.79 1.31 -5.49
N PRO A 82 -3.99 1.32 -6.10
CA PRO A 82 -4.84 2.51 -6.13
C PRO A 82 -5.52 2.74 -4.78
N ILE A 83 -6.00 3.96 -4.57
CA ILE A 83 -6.94 4.25 -3.48
C ILE A 83 -8.32 3.79 -3.94
N LEU A 84 -8.82 2.70 -3.38
CA LEU A 84 -10.01 2.01 -3.89
C LEU A 84 -11.27 2.90 -3.89
N THR A 85 -11.45 3.76 -2.86
CA THR A 85 -12.55 4.74 -2.81
C THR A 85 -12.55 5.78 -3.93
N ARG A 86 -11.51 5.82 -4.76
CA ARG A 86 -11.40 6.71 -5.93
C ARG A 86 -11.66 6.02 -7.25
N LEU A 87 -11.99 4.73 -7.21
CA LEU A 87 -12.34 3.95 -8.37
C LEU A 87 -13.84 3.68 -8.38
N GLU A 88 -14.36 3.55 -9.59
CA GLU A 88 -15.67 2.95 -9.82
C GLU A 88 -15.64 1.46 -9.45
N ASP A 89 -16.78 0.89 -9.06
CA ASP A 89 -16.87 -0.46 -8.50
C ASP A 89 -16.26 -1.53 -9.41
N GLY A 90 -16.49 -1.45 -10.72
CA GLY A 90 -15.92 -2.39 -11.69
C GLY A 90 -14.38 -2.34 -11.73
N ALA A 91 -13.80 -1.14 -11.72
CA ALA A 91 -12.36 -0.94 -11.71
C ALA A 91 -11.73 -1.39 -10.38
N ALA A 92 -12.38 -1.11 -9.25
CA ALA A 92 -11.94 -1.57 -7.94
C ALA A 92 -11.93 -3.10 -7.85
N ARG A 93 -12.99 -3.76 -8.36
CA ARG A 93 -13.07 -5.23 -8.40
C ARG A 93 -11.98 -5.83 -9.27
N GLU A 94 -11.74 -5.26 -10.45
CA GLU A 94 -10.68 -5.70 -11.35
C GLU A 94 -9.30 -5.58 -10.70
N GLU A 95 -9.00 -4.48 -10.03
CA GLU A 95 -7.74 -4.28 -9.29
C GLU A 95 -7.50 -5.34 -8.21
N ILE A 96 -8.56 -5.71 -7.48
CA ILE A 96 -8.53 -6.74 -6.44
C ILE A 96 -8.31 -8.13 -7.07
N LEU A 97 -9.10 -8.47 -8.09
CA LEU A 97 -9.09 -9.79 -8.72
C LEU A 97 -7.83 -10.04 -9.55
N ALA A 98 -7.44 -9.08 -10.39
CA ALA A 98 -6.25 -9.21 -11.22
C ALA A 98 -4.98 -9.32 -10.38
N GLY A 99 -4.87 -8.54 -9.29
CA GLY A 99 -3.73 -8.65 -8.36
C GLY A 99 -3.67 -10.01 -7.67
N LYS A 100 -4.83 -10.62 -7.36
CA LYS A 100 -4.90 -11.99 -6.86
C LYS A 100 -4.38 -12.99 -7.89
N HIS A 101 -4.94 -12.97 -9.10
CA HIS A 101 -4.56 -13.89 -10.18
C HIS A 101 -3.07 -13.75 -10.55
N ASP A 102 -2.55 -12.52 -10.58
CA ASP A 102 -1.14 -12.24 -10.85
C ASP A 102 -0.22 -12.93 -9.84
N LEU A 103 -0.57 -12.88 -8.54
CA LEU A 103 0.19 -13.55 -7.50
C LEU A 103 0.02 -15.07 -7.54
N GLU A 104 -1.20 -15.57 -7.71
CA GLU A 104 -1.49 -17.01 -7.79
C GLU A 104 -0.76 -17.66 -8.97
N ALA A 105 -0.70 -17.01 -10.12
CA ALA A 105 0.04 -17.49 -11.29
C ALA A 105 1.56 -17.55 -11.04
N ARG A 106 2.10 -16.61 -10.26
CA ARG A 106 3.54 -16.57 -9.93
C ARG A 106 3.91 -17.56 -8.83
N LEU A 107 3.03 -17.74 -7.85
CA LEU A 107 3.25 -18.59 -6.68
C LEU A 107 2.80 -20.04 -6.87
N GLU A 108 1.99 -20.29 -7.89
CA GLU A 108 1.35 -21.58 -8.19
C GLU A 108 0.56 -22.15 -6.99
N ARG A 109 -0.01 -21.26 -6.17
CA ARG A 109 -0.80 -21.60 -4.99
C ARG A 109 -1.84 -20.49 -4.69
N PRO A 110 -2.93 -20.80 -3.97
CA PRO A 110 -3.98 -19.83 -3.66
C PRO A 110 -3.47 -18.65 -2.81
N VAL A 111 -4.00 -17.46 -3.08
CA VAL A 111 -3.78 -16.26 -2.25
C VAL A 111 -5.06 -15.99 -1.46
N ARG A 112 -4.96 -16.14 -0.13
CA ARG A 112 -6.12 -16.17 0.77
C ARG A 112 -6.33 -14.89 1.56
N LEU A 113 -5.26 -14.16 1.87
CA LEU A 113 -5.33 -12.94 2.66
C LEU A 113 -5.25 -11.70 1.75
N PHE A 114 -5.89 -10.62 2.17
CA PHE A 114 -5.85 -9.34 1.48
C PHE A 114 -5.49 -8.18 2.41
N ALA A 115 -4.80 -7.17 1.89
CA ALA A 115 -4.61 -5.90 2.57
C ALA A 115 -5.09 -4.76 1.68
N TYR A 116 -5.80 -3.78 2.24
CA TYR A 116 -6.24 -2.60 1.49
C TYR A 116 -5.09 -1.59 1.32
N PRO A 117 -4.83 -1.04 0.11
CA PRO A 117 -3.86 0.03 -0.10
C PRO A 117 -4.07 1.21 0.85
N ASN A 118 -3.04 1.59 1.62
CA ASN A 118 -3.07 2.46 2.81
C ASN A 118 -3.99 2.00 3.98
N GLY A 119 -5.15 1.42 3.67
CA GLY A 119 -6.01 0.68 4.59
C GLY A 119 -6.83 1.48 5.59
N ARG A 120 -7.01 2.80 5.43
CA ARG A 120 -7.88 3.57 6.34
C ARG A 120 -9.36 3.36 5.97
N PRO A 121 -10.18 2.80 6.87
CA PRO A 121 -11.61 2.60 6.60
C PRO A 121 -12.32 3.93 6.33
N GLY A 122 -13.27 3.93 5.39
CA GLY A 122 -14.05 5.11 4.97
C GLY A 122 -13.27 6.14 4.15
N LYS A 123 -11.94 6.04 4.10
CA LYS A 123 -11.08 6.97 3.35
C LYS A 123 -10.37 6.32 2.17
N ASP A 124 -9.70 5.20 2.39
CA ASP A 124 -8.94 4.51 1.33
C ASP A 124 -9.69 3.28 0.78
N TYR A 125 -10.59 2.69 1.57
CA TYR A 125 -11.54 1.65 1.20
C TYR A 125 -12.83 1.81 2.03
N ASP A 126 -13.90 1.10 1.67
CA ASP A 126 -15.18 1.09 2.39
C ASP A 126 -15.86 -0.31 2.31
N ALA A 127 -17.09 -0.43 2.80
CA ALA A 127 -17.84 -1.68 2.86
C ALA A 127 -18.03 -2.37 1.50
N ARG A 128 -18.12 -1.61 0.38
CA ARG A 128 -18.23 -2.19 -0.97
C ARG A 128 -16.99 -3.00 -1.30
N HIS A 129 -15.82 -2.47 -0.97
CA HIS A 129 -14.54 -3.10 -1.20
C HIS A 129 -14.30 -4.33 -0.31
N ALA A 130 -14.85 -4.32 0.91
CA ALA A 130 -14.89 -5.51 1.76
C ALA A 130 -15.73 -6.63 1.14
N ALA A 131 -16.89 -6.29 0.58
CA ALA A 131 -17.70 -7.25 -0.19
C ALA A 131 -16.96 -7.75 -1.44
N MET A 132 -16.31 -6.87 -2.21
CA MET A 132 -15.52 -7.27 -3.39
C MET A 132 -14.38 -8.22 -3.03
N ALA A 133 -13.63 -7.96 -1.95
CA ALA A 133 -12.58 -8.87 -1.50
C ALA A 133 -13.13 -10.27 -1.17
N ARG A 134 -14.30 -10.33 -0.51
CA ARG A 134 -15.00 -11.60 -0.26
C ARG A 134 -15.41 -12.30 -1.54
N GLU A 135 -16.00 -11.56 -2.49
CA GLU A 135 -16.45 -12.10 -3.78
C GLU A 135 -15.28 -12.57 -4.67
N CYS A 136 -14.11 -11.97 -4.54
CA CYS A 136 -12.86 -12.42 -5.18
C CYS A 136 -12.24 -13.65 -4.48
N GLY A 137 -12.92 -14.21 -3.47
CA GLY A 137 -12.53 -15.45 -2.81
C GLY A 137 -11.35 -15.29 -1.84
N PHE A 138 -11.09 -14.09 -1.32
CA PHE A 138 -10.22 -13.96 -0.16
C PHE A 138 -10.96 -14.48 1.10
N GLU A 139 -10.21 -14.99 2.06
CA GLU A 139 -10.73 -15.52 3.33
C GLU A 139 -10.76 -14.43 4.41
N LEU A 140 -9.75 -13.56 4.42
CA LEU A 140 -9.60 -12.46 5.37
C LEU A 140 -9.03 -11.21 4.68
N ALA A 141 -9.34 -10.04 5.21
CA ALA A 141 -8.71 -8.80 4.81
C ALA A 141 -8.38 -7.89 6.00
N VAL A 142 -7.22 -7.24 5.93
CA VAL A 142 -6.69 -6.38 7.00
C VAL A 142 -6.71 -4.90 6.62
N SER A 143 -7.09 -4.07 7.59
CA SER A 143 -7.08 -2.61 7.49
C SER A 143 -5.90 -2.00 8.26
N THR A 144 -5.89 -0.67 8.37
CA THR A 144 -5.00 0.10 9.27
C THR A 144 -5.79 0.86 10.33
N ALA A 145 -7.01 0.42 10.63
CA ALA A 145 -7.77 0.95 11.77
C ALA A 145 -7.03 0.59 13.07
N PRO A 146 -6.68 1.56 13.93
CA PRO A 146 -5.77 1.34 15.06
C PRO A 146 -6.48 0.64 16.23
N ALA A 147 -6.57 -0.69 16.17
CA ALA A 147 -7.12 -1.53 17.22
C ALA A 147 -6.53 -2.95 17.14
N ALA A 148 -6.72 -3.73 18.21
CA ALA A 148 -6.50 -5.18 18.18
C ALA A 148 -7.73 -5.88 17.61
N ALA A 149 -7.51 -6.90 16.77
CA ALA A 149 -8.61 -7.76 16.31
C ALA A 149 -9.16 -8.56 17.50
N ARG A 150 -10.49 -8.60 17.64
CA ARG A 150 -11.21 -9.35 18.68
C ARG A 150 -12.14 -10.38 18.04
N VAL A 151 -12.57 -11.36 18.82
CA VAL A 151 -13.63 -12.30 18.40
C VAL A 151 -14.86 -11.50 17.99
N GLY A 152 -15.42 -11.82 16.81
CA GLY A 152 -16.56 -11.11 16.23
C GLY A 152 -16.21 -9.89 15.37
N ALA A 153 -14.91 -9.55 15.23
CA ALA A 153 -14.49 -8.58 14.21
C ALA A 153 -14.86 -9.06 12.80
N ASP A 154 -15.19 -8.12 11.92
CA ASP A 154 -15.42 -8.42 10.50
C ASP A 154 -14.14 -9.03 9.90
N PRO A 155 -14.17 -10.28 9.39
CA PRO A 155 -13.01 -10.96 8.83
C PRO A 155 -12.38 -10.22 7.64
N PHE A 156 -13.15 -9.34 6.99
CA PHE A 156 -12.70 -8.55 5.86
C PHE A 156 -12.30 -7.12 6.24
N GLN A 157 -12.26 -6.79 7.53
CA GLN A 157 -11.83 -5.48 8.00
C GLN A 157 -11.00 -5.58 9.28
N LEU A 158 -10.21 -6.64 9.42
CA LEU A 158 -9.42 -6.88 10.62
C LEU A 158 -8.51 -5.68 10.93
N PRO A 159 -8.63 -5.06 12.10
CA PRO A 159 -7.86 -3.88 12.43
C PRO A 159 -6.39 -4.22 12.64
N ARG A 160 -5.52 -3.28 12.28
CA ARG A 160 -4.09 -3.33 12.59
C ARG A 160 -3.62 -1.96 13.00
N PHE A 161 -2.63 -1.92 13.89
CA PHE A 161 -1.91 -0.70 14.20
C PHE A 161 -0.55 -0.69 13.50
N THR A 162 -0.10 0.50 13.13
CA THR A 162 1.22 0.70 12.55
C THR A 162 2.27 0.93 13.65
N PRO A 163 3.31 0.07 13.76
CA PRO A 163 4.29 0.13 14.84
C PRO A 163 5.44 1.09 14.51
N TRP A 164 5.16 2.38 14.34
CA TRP A 164 6.19 3.38 13.97
C TRP A 164 7.17 3.73 15.09
N ASP A 165 7.02 3.16 16.29
CA ASP A 165 7.87 3.49 17.43
C ASP A 165 9.28 2.93 17.24
N ARG A 166 10.28 3.81 17.31
CA ARG A 166 11.70 3.45 17.09
C ARG A 166 12.39 2.81 18.31
N THR A 167 11.66 2.60 19.41
CA THR A 167 12.24 2.07 20.65
C THR A 167 11.34 0.97 21.22
N PRO A 168 11.91 -0.14 21.74
CA PRO A 168 11.13 -1.24 22.31
C PRO A 168 10.12 -0.80 23.39
N GLY A 169 10.48 0.12 24.28
CA GLY A 169 9.59 0.60 25.34
C GLY A 169 8.36 1.35 24.81
N ARG A 170 8.53 2.25 23.83
CA ARG A 170 7.40 2.93 23.17
C ARG A 170 6.53 1.95 22.39
N PHE A 171 7.14 1.01 21.68
CA PHE A 171 6.41 -0.06 20.98
C PHE A 171 5.57 -0.89 21.96
N GLY A 172 6.16 -1.31 23.09
CA GLY A 172 5.45 -2.05 24.13
C GLY A 172 4.26 -1.26 24.71
N LEU A 173 4.44 0.03 25.00
CA LEU A 173 3.35 0.89 25.45
C LEU A 173 2.24 1.03 24.40
N ARG A 174 2.58 1.16 23.12
CA ARG A 174 1.59 1.21 22.02
C ARG A 174 0.85 -0.11 21.88
N LEU A 175 1.54 -1.23 22.00
CA LEU A 175 0.93 -2.55 21.95
C LEU A 175 -0.08 -2.72 23.08
N LEU A 176 0.31 -2.41 24.33
CA LEU A 176 -0.59 -2.44 25.48
C LEU A 176 -1.81 -1.55 25.28
N ARG A 177 -1.61 -0.30 24.81
CA ARG A 177 -2.71 0.61 24.52
C ARG A 177 -3.67 0.04 23.48
N THR A 178 -3.15 -0.55 22.41
CA THR A 178 -3.95 -1.14 21.32
C THR A 178 -4.75 -2.35 21.79
N LEU A 179 -4.21 -3.14 22.73
CA LEU A 179 -4.90 -4.29 23.31
C LEU A 179 -6.04 -3.89 24.27
N MET A 180 -5.95 -2.71 24.88
CA MET A 180 -6.96 -2.21 25.82
C MET A 180 -8.15 -1.53 25.13
N THR A 181 -7.95 -0.99 23.93
CA THR A 181 -9.00 -0.42 23.07
C THR A 181 -9.74 -1.48 22.29
#